data_AF-A0A9D1DV91-F1
#
_entry.id   AF-A0A9D1DV91-F1
#
_cell.length_a   1.000
_cell.length_b   1.000
_cell.length_c   1.000
_cell.angle_alpha   90.00
_cell.angle_beta   90.00
_cell.angle_gamma   90.00
#
_symmetry.space_group_name_H-M   'P 1'
#
loop_
_entity.id
_entity.type
_entity.pdbx_description
1 polymer ?
#
loop_
_entity_poly.entity_id
_entity_poly.type
_entity_poly.pdbx_seq_one_letter_code
_entity_poly.pdbx_strand_id
1 'polypeptide(L)'
;MEYLTKYNLTTEDIRDITSSIDEDDKLELDLNEERVSSIIDYFLLIGITNIKDIIIMKPNLFYDDVNSIKERIEKYSNTNILELLKEDPINFDLIGM
;
A
#
# COMPACT_ATOMS: atom_id res chain seq x y z
N MET A 1 -0.23 7.63 -12.55
CA MET A 1 -0.12 7.61 -11.08
C MET A 1 0.29 8.95 -10.48
N GLU A 2 -0.02 10.09 -11.12
CA GLU A 2 0.43 11.40 -10.64
C GLU A 2 -0.15 11.77 -9.26
N TYR A 3 -1.31 11.21 -8.92
CA TYR A 3 -1.96 11.42 -7.63
C TYR A 3 -1.11 10.98 -6.44
N LEU A 4 -0.15 10.07 -6.64
CA LEU A 4 0.78 9.63 -5.60
C LEU A 4 1.66 10.76 -5.05
N THR A 5 1.81 11.85 -5.79
CA THR A 5 2.52 13.06 -5.33
C THR A 5 1.88 13.69 -4.08
N LYS A 6 0.56 13.48 -3.86
CA LYS A 6 -0.15 13.90 -2.63
C LYS A 6 0.43 13.22 -1.37
N TYR A 7 1.12 12.10 -1.54
CA TYR A 7 1.72 11.29 -0.49
C TYR A 7 3.23 11.46 -0.35
N ASN A 8 3.77 12.60 -0.78
CA ASN A 8 5.20 12.91 -0.80
C ASN A 8 6.07 11.97 -1.65
N LEU A 9 5.45 11.20 -2.57
CA LEU A 9 6.20 10.44 -3.57
C LEU A 9 6.66 11.38 -4.68
N THR A 10 7.97 11.44 -4.89
CA THR A 10 8.56 12.29 -5.92
C THR A 10 8.28 11.72 -7.32
N THR A 11 8.51 12.52 -8.36
CA THR A 11 8.47 12.03 -9.74
C THR A 11 9.45 10.88 -9.98
N GLU A 12 10.59 10.89 -9.28
CA GLU A 12 11.55 9.78 -9.33
C GLU A 12 10.98 8.52 -8.66
N ASP A 13 10.34 8.66 -7.50
CA ASP A 13 9.68 7.52 -6.84
C ASP A 13 8.57 6.91 -7.69
N ILE A 14 7.76 7.75 -8.34
CA ILE A 14 6.70 7.28 -9.23
C ILE A 14 7.31 6.53 -10.43
N ARG A 15 8.39 7.06 -11.02
CA ARG A 15 9.10 6.37 -12.11
C ARG A 15 9.64 5.02 -11.66
N ASP A 16 10.22 4.96 -10.47
CA ASP A 16 10.74 3.71 -9.90
C ASP A 16 9.62 2.69 -9.71
N ILE A 17 8.48 3.11 -9.13
CA ILE A 17 7.27 2.28 -8.98
C ILE A 17 6.82 1.74 -10.34
N THR A 18 6.59 2.62 -11.31
CA THR A 18 6.16 2.25 -12.67
C THR A 18 7.15 1.32 -13.38
N SER A 19 8.43 1.36 -13.03
CA SER A 19 9.44 0.45 -13.61
C SER A 19 9.55 -0.91 -12.90
N SER A 20 9.01 -1.03 -11.68
CA SER A 20 9.21 -2.19 -10.80
C SER A 20 8.02 -3.15 -10.77
N ILE A 21 6.83 -2.69 -11.13
CA ILE A 21 5.59 -3.49 -11.17
C ILE A 21 5.19 -3.79 -12.63
N ASP A 22 4.31 -4.77 -12.82
CA ASP A 22 3.87 -5.16 -14.17
C ASP A 22 2.80 -4.21 -14.76
N GLU A 23 2.44 -4.41 -16.03
CA GLU A 23 1.47 -3.54 -16.71
C GLU A 23 0.05 -3.67 -16.15
N ASP A 24 -0.31 -4.84 -15.63
CA ASP A 24 -1.65 -5.08 -15.06
C ASP A 24 -1.77 -4.34 -13.71
N ASP A 25 -0.74 -4.43 -12.86
CA ASP A 25 -0.60 -3.65 -11.62
C ASP A 25 -0.67 -2.15 -11.90
N LYS A 26 0.06 -1.67 -12.93
CA LYS A 26 0.05 -0.24 -13.29
C LYS A 26 -1.34 0.21 -13.64
N LEU A 27 -2.01 -0.53 -14.51
CA LEU A 27 -3.34 -0.21 -14.97
C LEU A 27 -4.33 -0.19 -13.80
N GLU A 28 -4.26 -1.18 -12.91
CA GLU A 28 -5.15 -1.26 -11.75
C GLU A 28 -4.96 -0.07 -10.80
N LEU A 29 -3.71 0.31 -10.53
CA LEU A 29 -3.39 1.47 -9.70
C LEU A 29 -3.80 2.80 -10.35
N ASP A 30 -3.74 2.92 -11.68
CA ASP A 30 -4.15 4.12 -12.40
C ASP A 30 -5.67 4.26 -12.54
N LEU A 31 -6.38 3.16 -12.78
CA LEU A 31 -7.83 3.18 -12.96
C LEU A 31 -8.59 3.32 -11.63
N ASN A 32 -7.98 2.99 -10.49
CA ASN A 32 -8.64 2.93 -9.19
C ASN A 32 -8.07 3.94 -8.17
N GLU A 33 -7.69 5.16 -8.60
CA GLU A 33 -7.08 6.20 -7.76
C GLU A 33 -7.78 6.39 -6.40
N GLU A 34 -9.12 6.45 -6.37
CA GLU A 34 -9.86 6.69 -5.13
C GLU A 34 -9.68 5.55 -4.10
N ARG A 35 -9.70 4.30 -4.58
CA ARG A 35 -9.49 3.11 -3.74
C ARG A 35 -8.05 3.07 -3.25
N VAL A 36 -7.08 3.25 -4.15
CA VAL A 36 -5.66 3.28 -3.79
C VAL A 36 -5.38 4.36 -2.76
N SER A 37 -5.87 5.58 -3.00
CA SER A 37 -5.73 6.72 -2.09
C SER A 37 -6.32 6.42 -0.71
N SER A 38 -7.52 5.82 -0.64
CA SER A 38 -8.15 5.44 0.62
C SER A 38 -7.31 4.45 1.43
N ILE A 39 -6.61 3.53 0.77
CA ILE A 39 -5.73 2.55 1.40
C ILE A 39 -4.47 3.24 1.92
N ILE A 40 -3.84 4.09 1.10
CA ILE A 40 -2.65 4.86 1.50
C ILE A 40 -2.97 5.78 2.67
N ASP A 41 -4.10 6.50 2.62
CA ASP A 41 -4.58 7.36 3.72
C ASP A 41 -4.70 6.57 5.02
N TYR A 42 -5.25 5.35 4.95
CA TYR A 42 -5.37 4.48 6.09
C TYR A 42 -4.00 4.01 6.61
N PHE A 43 -3.09 3.59 5.74
CA PHE A 43 -1.73 3.21 6.12
C PHE A 43 -1.01 4.36 6.83
N LEU A 44 -1.07 5.57 6.29
CA LEU A 44 -0.49 6.75 6.92
C LEU A 44 -1.13 7.06 8.28
N LEU A 45 -2.46 6.90 8.40
CA LEU A 45 -3.19 7.10 9.66
C LEU A 45 -2.71 6.16 10.76
N ILE A 46 -2.38 4.91 10.44
CA ILE A 46 -1.85 3.92 11.40
C ILE A 46 -0.32 3.93 11.52
N GLY A 47 0.33 4.90 10.87
CA GLY A 47 1.77 5.16 10.97
C GLY A 47 2.66 4.32 10.06
N ILE A 48 2.09 3.68 9.03
CA ILE A 48 2.84 3.00 7.96
C ILE A 48 3.20 4.04 6.90
N THR A 49 4.49 4.32 6.72
CA THR A 49 4.99 5.43 5.88
C THR A 49 5.84 4.99 4.69
N ASN A 50 6.24 3.71 4.62
CA ASN A 50 7.00 3.08 3.54
C ASN A 50 6.12 2.79 2.30
N ILE A 51 5.30 3.77 1.88
CA ILE A 51 4.28 3.60 0.84
C ILE A 51 4.87 3.16 -0.50
N LYS A 52 6.03 3.70 -0.89
CA LYS A 52 6.73 3.30 -2.12
C LYS A 52 7.01 1.80 -2.14
N ASP A 53 7.60 1.29 -1.07
CA ASP A 53 8.01 -0.10 -0.97
C ASP A 53 6.80 -1.03 -0.94
N ILE A 54 5.71 -0.61 -0.28
CA ILE A 54 4.45 -1.36 -0.27
C ILE A 54 3.87 -1.48 -1.68
N ILE A 55 3.83 -0.37 -2.44
CA ILE A 55 3.32 -0.42 -3.83
C ILE A 55 4.17 -1.34 -4.70
N ILE A 56 5.49 -1.32 -4.54
CA ILE A 56 6.41 -2.14 -5.34
C ILE A 56 6.34 -3.62 -4.97
N MET A 57 6.35 -3.93 -3.67
CA MET A 57 6.48 -5.31 -3.19
C MET A 57 5.14 -6.03 -3.10
N LYS A 58 4.05 -5.27 -2.93
CA LYS A 58 2.71 -5.76 -2.62
C LYS A 58 1.63 -4.98 -3.38
N PRO A 59 1.72 -4.82 -4.72
CA PRO A 59 0.76 -4.05 -5.51
C PRO A 59 -0.66 -4.63 -5.43
N ASN A 60 -0.77 -5.96 -5.27
CA ASN A 60 -2.02 -6.69 -5.09
C ASN A 60 -2.85 -6.23 -3.88
N LEU A 61 -2.23 -5.61 -2.85
CA LEU A 61 -2.97 -5.07 -1.71
C LEU A 61 -3.97 -4.00 -2.13
N PHE A 62 -3.63 -3.26 -3.18
CA PHE A 62 -4.45 -2.16 -3.67
C PHE A 62 -5.63 -2.62 -4.51
N TYR A 63 -5.81 -3.93 -4.69
CA TYR A 63 -6.93 -4.54 -5.40
C TYR A 63 -8.12 -4.75 -4.45
N ASP A 64 -7.84 -4.94 -3.17
CA ASP A 64 -8.83 -5.08 -2.10
C ASP A 64 -9.47 -3.73 -1.77
N ASP A 65 -10.65 -3.76 -1.15
CA ASP A 65 -11.26 -2.55 -0.60
C ASP A 65 -10.64 -2.18 0.77
N VAL A 66 -10.67 -0.89 1.10
CA VAL A 66 -10.06 -0.38 2.34
C VAL A 66 -10.66 -0.99 3.60
N ASN A 67 -11.94 -1.40 3.59
CA ASN A 67 -12.56 -2.02 4.77
C ASN A 67 -12.04 -3.43 4.98
N SER A 68 -11.88 -4.22 3.91
CA SER A 68 -11.23 -5.54 3.97
C SER A 68 -9.82 -5.45 4.57
N ILE A 69 -9.03 -4.45 4.19
CA ILE A 69 -7.70 -4.22 4.76
C ILE A 69 -7.78 -3.87 6.25
N LYS A 70 -8.68 -2.94 6.62
CA LYS A 70 -8.91 -2.56 8.03
C LYS A 70 -9.29 -3.76 8.88
N GLU A 71 -10.27 -4.55 8.45
CA GLU A 71 -10.73 -5.73 9.17
C GLU A 71 -9.60 -6.75 9.38
N ARG A 72 -8.75 -6.97 8.37
CA ARG A 72 -7.59 -7.86 8.50
C ARG A 72 -6.59 -7.32 9.51
N ILE A 73 -6.20 -6.06 9.45
CA ILE A 73 -5.25 -5.47 10.41
C ILE A 73 -5.83 -5.46 11.83
N GLU A 74 -7.09 -5.07 12.00
CA GLU A 74 -7.77 -5.01 13.30
C GLU A 74 -7.86 -6.38 13.97
N LYS A 75 -8.02 -7.46 13.20
CA LYS A 75 -8.02 -8.84 13.71
C LYS A 75 -6.71 -9.20 14.43
N TYR A 76 -5.61 -8.55 14.09
CA TYR A 76 -4.29 -8.75 14.70
C TYR A 76 -3.87 -7.59 15.61
N SER A 77 -4.77 -6.67 15.96
CA SER A 77 -4.50 -5.47 16.78
C SER A 77 -3.91 -5.75 18.17
N ASN A 78 -4.16 -6.94 18.73
CA ASN A 78 -3.58 -7.36 20.01
C ASN A 78 -2.13 -7.89 19.89
N THR A 79 -1.50 -7.74 18.73
CA THR A 79 -0.15 -8.23 18.42
C THR A 79 0.76 -7.08 17.99
N ASN A 80 2.07 -7.33 17.89
CA ASN A 80 3.03 -6.35 17.37
C ASN A 80 2.99 -6.20 15.85
N ILE A 81 1.92 -6.66 15.18
CA ILE A 81 1.85 -6.69 13.72
C ILE A 81 2.08 -5.31 13.10
N LEU A 82 1.54 -4.24 13.69
CA LEU A 82 1.69 -2.89 13.15
C LEU A 82 3.16 -2.45 13.10
N GLU A 83 3.97 -2.85 14.09
CA GLU A 83 5.41 -2.54 14.07
C GLU A 83 6.12 -3.34 12.98
N LEU A 84 5.75 -4.61 12.79
CA LEU A 84 6.30 -5.44 11.71
C LEU A 84 5.94 -4.90 10.32
N LEU A 85 4.71 -4.45 10.10
CA LEU A 85 4.27 -3.88 8.82
C LEU A 85 5.01 -2.58 8.47
N LYS A 86 5.38 -1.78 9.48
CA LYS A 86 6.16 -0.55 9.30
C LYS A 86 7.61 -0.84 8.91
N GLU A 87 8.16 -1.97 9.35
CA GLU A 87 9.54 -2.36 9.07
C GLU A 87 9.72 -2.93 7.66
N ASP A 88 8.81 -3.82 7.23
CA ASP A 88 8.94 -4.53 5.94
C ASP A 88 7.56 -4.86 5.35
N PRO A 89 7.26 -4.44 4.09
CA PRO A 89 6.04 -4.81 3.39
C PRO A 89 5.78 -6.32 3.24
N ILE A 90 6.80 -7.17 3.32
CA ILE A 90 6.61 -8.63 3.29
C ILE A 90 5.76 -9.09 4.48
N ASN A 91 5.78 -8.38 5.60
CA ASN A 91 5.02 -8.77 6.79
C ASN A 91 3.49 -8.71 6.60
N PHE A 92 2.99 -8.12 5.51
CA PHE A 92 1.58 -8.26 5.13
C PHE A 92 1.19 -9.73 4.88
N ASP A 93 2.13 -10.60 4.49
CA ASP A 93 1.87 -12.05 4.34
C ASP A 93 1.43 -12.71 5.65
N LEU A 94 1.89 -12.19 6.80
CA LEU A 94 1.55 -12.72 8.12
C LEU A 94 0.07 -12.55 8.47
N ILE A 95 -0.60 -11.61 7.81
CA ILE A 95 -2.03 -11.36 7.96
C ILE A 95 -2.84 -11.82 6.74
N GLY A 96 -2.20 -12.60 5.86
CA GLY A 96 -2.80 -13.16 4.65
C GLY A 96 -3.07 -12.11 3.59
N MET A 97 -2.12 -11.19 3.38
CA MET A 97 -2.19 -10.05 2.46
C MET A 97 -0.95 -9.98 1.54
#